data_AF-A0A9P6Y1D0-F1
#
_entry.id   AF-A0A9P6Y1D0-F1
#
_cell.length_a   1.000
_cell.length_b   1.000
_cell.length_c   1.000
_cell.angle_alpha   90.00
_cell.angle_beta   90.00
_cell.angle_gamma   90.00
#
_symmetry.space_group_name_H-M   'P 1'
#
loop_
_entity.id
_entity.type
_entity.pdbx_description
1 polymer ?
#
loop_
_entity_poly.entity_id
_entity_poly.type
_entity_poly.pdbx_seq_one_letter_code
_entity_poly.pdbx_strand_id
1 'polypeptide(L)'
;MNVEIPAERQAQAKRAAEVVDTEIFEKFPMVDGLRPMNEDLTELVLNRTWRPALSVTGVGGMPALESAGNVLRPQTSVKLSLRLPPTADGKTCGELLKEALLRDPPNGAHVTLDLEKASTGWNAPAMAPWLTQAIDDASQAFFGKPAIS
;
A
#
# COMPACT_ATOMS: atom_id res chain seq x y z
N MET A 1 -11.15 -5.01 5.74
CA MET A 1 -9.91 -5.21 4.93
C MET A 1 -8.63 -5.08 5.76
N ASN A 2 -8.67 -4.54 6.98
CA ASN A 2 -7.55 -4.68 7.91
C ASN A 2 -7.43 -6.12 8.43
N VAL A 3 -6.22 -6.52 8.78
CA VAL A 3 -5.88 -7.79 9.42
C VAL A 3 -5.08 -7.51 10.68
N GLU A 4 -5.05 -8.46 11.60
CA GLU A 4 -4.13 -8.41 12.73
C GLU A 4 -2.69 -8.52 12.24
N ILE A 5 -1.85 -7.56 12.67
CA ILE A 5 -0.43 -7.55 12.33
C ILE A 5 0.31 -8.34 13.42
N PRO A 6 1.00 -9.45 13.08
CA PRO A 6 1.71 -10.25 14.08
C PRO A 6 2.73 -9.42 14.86
N ALA A 7 2.89 -9.68 16.16
CA ALA A 7 3.81 -8.93 17.02
C ALA A 7 5.26 -8.92 16.50
N GLU A 8 5.72 -10.03 15.92
CA GLU A 8 7.02 -10.14 15.25
C GLU A 8 7.16 -9.09 14.13
N ARG A 9 6.11 -8.93 13.31
CA ARG A 9 6.11 -7.99 12.18
C ARG A 9 6.06 -6.54 12.63
N GLN A 10 5.42 -6.25 13.76
CA GLN A 10 5.49 -4.93 14.40
C GLN A 10 6.91 -4.63 14.90
N ALA A 11 7.57 -5.60 15.56
CA ALA A 11 8.94 -5.44 16.04
C ALA A 11 9.95 -5.28 14.90
N GLN A 12 9.73 -5.94 13.75
CA GLN A 12 10.54 -5.75 12.55
C GLN A 12 10.30 -4.39 11.90
N ALA A 13 9.05 -3.93 11.82
CA ALA A 13 8.74 -2.61 11.29
C ALA A 13 9.41 -1.50 12.11
N LYS A 14 9.43 -1.65 13.44
CA LYS A 14 10.13 -0.73 14.34
C LYS A 14 11.64 -0.71 14.07
N ARG A 15 12.28 -1.88 13.98
CA ARG A 15 13.72 -1.98 13.64
C ARG A 15 14.03 -1.39 12.27
N ALA A 16 13.19 -1.63 11.28
CA ALA A 16 13.34 -1.05 9.95
C ALA A 16 13.22 0.48 9.99
N ALA A 17 12.28 1.03 10.78
CA ALA A 17 12.14 2.46 10.98
C ALA A 17 13.36 3.09 11.66
N GLU A 18 13.95 2.43 12.66
CA GLU A 18 15.18 2.89 13.33
C GLU A 18 16.38 2.96 12.39
N VAL A 19 16.48 2.06 11.40
CA VAL A 19 17.63 2.03 10.49
C VAL A 19 17.45 2.91 9.25
N VAL A 20 16.25 2.92 8.67
CA VAL A 20 15.96 3.72 7.45
C VAL A 20 15.69 5.19 7.82
N ASP A 21 15.20 5.44 9.03
CA ASP A 21 14.86 6.78 9.52
C ASP A 21 13.98 7.57 8.53
N THR A 22 14.22 8.87 8.36
CA THR A 22 13.45 9.76 7.48
C THR A 22 13.57 9.42 5.99
N GLU A 23 14.54 8.59 5.57
CA GLU A 23 14.65 8.14 4.18
C GLU A 23 13.41 7.36 3.70
N ILE A 24 12.57 6.88 4.63
CA ILE A 24 11.26 6.27 4.32
C ILE A 24 10.44 7.20 3.43
N PHE A 25 10.49 8.51 3.64
CA PHE A 25 9.72 9.50 2.87
C PHE A 25 10.56 10.59 2.20
N GLU A 26 11.77 10.90 2.67
CA GLU A 26 12.61 11.98 2.09
C GLU A 26 13.07 11.71 0.65
N LYS A 27 13.03 10.46 0.20
CA LYS A 27 13.30 10.09 -1.19
C LYS A 27 12.25 10.59 -2.19
N PHE A 28 11.10 11.08 -1.72
CA PHE A 28 10.04 11.59 -2.59
C PHE A 28 10.18 13.11 -2.76
N PRO A 29 9.82 13.66 -3.94
CA PRO A 29 9.77 15.10 -4.13
C PRO A 29 8.68 15.69 -3.23
N MET A 30 9.09 16.46 -2.22
CA MET A 30 8.20 17.16 -1.29
C MET A 30 8.04 18.61 -1.70
N VAL A 31 6.83 19.13 -1.60
CA VAL A 31 6.56 20.59 -1.66
C VAL A 31 6.53 21.16 -0.25
N ASP A 32 6.72 22.47 -0.12
CA ASP A 32 6.68 23.15 1.17
C ASP A 32 5.36 22.88 1.91
N GLY A 33 5.47 22.45 3.16
CA GLY A 33 4.34 22.12 4.02
C GLY A 33 3.76 20.71 3.86
N LEU A 34 4.20 19.93 2.87
CA LEU A 34 3.81 18.52 2.76
C LEU A 34 4.42 17.71 3.91
N ARG A 35 3.58 16.94 4.60
CA ARG A 35 4.01 16.04 5.69
C ARG A 35 3.66 14.59 5.36
N PRO A 36 4.43 13.62 5.87
CA PRO A 36 4.06 12.21 5.78
C PRO A 36 2.69 11.96 6.43
N MET A 37 2.04 10.87 6.04
CA MET A 37 0.71 10.49 6.56
C MET A 37 0.70 10.20 8.08
N ASN A 38 1.87 10.00 8.68
CA ASN A 38 2.04 9.77 10.10
C ASN A 38 3.42 10.31 10.54
N GLU A 39 3.51 10.80 11.77
CA GLU A 39 4.75 11.27 12.38
C GLU A 39 5.61 10.10 12.92
N ASP A 40 5.00 8.95 13.23
CA ASP A 40 5.72 7.74 13.62
C ASP A 40 6.20 6.96 12.38
N LEU A 41 7.52 6.83 12.24
CA LEU A 41 8.16 6.10 11.16
C LEU A 41 7.79 4.61 11.13
N THR A 42 7.54 3.99 12.29
CA THR A 42 7.07 2.60 12.39
C THR A 42 5.72 2.45 11.70
N GLU A 43 4.83 3.41 11.92
CA GLU A 43 3.51 3.45 11.30
C GLU A 43 3.61 3.64 9.79
N LEU A 44 4.58 4.41 9.29
CA LEU A 44 4.84 4.56 7.85
C LEU A 44 5.33 3.24 7.22
N VAL A 45 6.19 2.48 7.91
CA VAL A 45 6.60 1.14 7.45
C VAL A 45 5.39 0.22 7.39
N LEU A 46 4.59 0.16 8.45
CA LEU A 46 3.38 -0.68 8.51
C LEU A 46 2.35 -0.28 7.43
N ASN A 47 2.17 1.00 7.16
CA ASN A 47 1.30 1.50 6.09
C ASN A 47 1.74 0.98 4.71
N ARG A 48 3.04 0.80 4.50
CA ARG A 48 3.59 0.33 3.21
C ARG A 48 3.55 -1.19 3.04
N THR A 49 3.59 -1.95 4.14
CA THR A 49 3.79 -3.40 4.12
C THR A 49 2.63 -4.23 4.65
N TRP A 50 1.83 -3.69 5.58
CA TRP A 50 0.88 -4.46 6.38
C TRP A 50 -0.55 -3.91 6.43
N ARG A 51 -0.79 -2.73 5.88
CA ARG A 51 -2.12 -2.10 5.85
C ARG A 51 -2.62 -1.90 4.42
N PRO A 52 -3.95 -1.92 4.21
CA PRO A 52 -4.51 -1.67 2.90
C PRO A 52 -4.28 -0.21 2.48
N ALA A 53 -3.99 0.00 1.20
CA ALA A 53 -3.82 1.34 0.62
C ALA A 53 -4.48 1.40 -0.75
N LEU A 54 -5.44 2.30 -0.92
CA LEU A 54 -6.13 2.54 -2.18
C LEU A 54 -5.44 3.68 -2.93
N SER A 55 -5.24 3.51 -4.24
CA SER A 55 -4.71 4.55 -5.11
C SER A 55 -5.47 4.60 -6.42
N VAL A 56 -5.69 5.81 -6.93
CA VAL A 56 -6.12 6.02 -8.31
C VAL A 56 -4.87 6.02 -9.19
N THR A 57 -4.78 5.06 -10.10
CA THR A 57 -3.60 4.87 -10.98
C THR A 57 -3.87 5.29 -12.42
N GLY A 58 -5.11 5.66 -12.73
CA GLY A 58 -5.50 6.19 -14.03
C GLY A 58 -6.88 6.83 -13.98
N VAL A 59 -7.13 7.76 -14.90
CA VAL A 59 -8.40 8.45 -15.06
C VAL A 59 -8.77 8.52 -16.53
N GLY A 60 -10.05 8.33 -16.85
CA GLY A 60 -10.62 8.40 -18.18
C GLY A 60 -11.88 9.24 -18.20
N GLY A 61 -12.20 9.83 -19.36
CA GLY A 61 -13.36 10.73 -19.52
C GLY A 61 -13.16 12.14 -18.94
N MET A 62 -11.94 12.48 -18.52
CA MET A 62 -11.56 13.85 -18.17
C MET A 62 -10.72 14.46 -19.31
N PRO A 63 -11.11 15.62 -19.87
CA PRO A 63 -10.30 16.30 -20.88
C PRO A 63 -9.00 16.84 -20.24
N ALA A 64 -7.97 16.97 -21.06
CA ALA A 64 -6.75 17.70 -20.68
C ALA A 64 -7.08 19.18 -20.39
N LEU A 65 -6.32 19.82 -19.49
CA LEU A 65 -6.63 21.17 -19.00
C LEU A 65 -6.70 22.20 -20.14
N GLU A 66 -5.80 22.10 -21.11
CA GLU A 66 -5.72 22.95 -22.28
C GLU A 66 -6.92 22.82 -23.24
N SER A 67 -7.64 21.69 -23.16
CA SER A 67 -8.81 21.40 -24.02
C SER A 67 -10.13 21.38 -23.24
N ALA A 68 -10.08 21.59 -21.93
CA ALA A 68 -11.25 21.53 -21.07
C ALA A 68 -12.12 22.78 -21.28
N GLY A 69 -13.36 22.57 -21.72
CA GLY A 69 -14.39 23.62 -21.79
C GLY A 69 -15.38 23.56 -20.62
N ASN A 70 -16.36 24.46 -20.63
CA ASN A 70 -17.42 24.54 -19.61
C ASN A 70 -18.61 23.62 -19.91
N VAL A 71 -18.35 22.32 -20.13
CA VAL A 71 -19.37 21.34 -20.50
C VAL A 71 -19.56 20.28 -19.42
N LEU A 72 -20.78 19.77 -19.31
CA LEU A 72 -21.07 18.59 -18.49
C LEU A 72 -20.42 17.36 -19.13
N ARG A 73 -19.62 16.63 -18.34
CA ARG A 73 -18.97 15.41 -18.78
C ARG A 73 -19.96 14.24 -18.71
N PRO A 74 -20.10 13.43 -19.77
CA PRO A 74 -21.08 12.33 -19.79
C PRO A 74 -20.70 11.17 -18.86
N GLN A 75 -19.40 10.93 -18.65
CA GLN A 75 -18.91 9.87 -17.78
C GLN A 75 -17.52 10.18 -17.21
N THR A 76 -17.14 9.46 -16.15
CA THR A 76 -15.78 9.41 -15.60
C THR A 76 -15.43 7.96 -15.30
N SER A 77 -14.21 7.57 -15.61
CA SER A 77 -13.67 6.27 -15.21
C SER A 77 -12.39 6.47 -14.43
N VAL A 78 -12.16 5.63 -13.42
CA VAL A 78 -10.90 5.61 -12.68
C VAL A 78 -10.38 4.18 -12.62
N LYS A 79 -9.07 4.01 -12.75
CA LYS A 79 -8.39 2.76 -12.47
C LYS A 79 -7.93 2.78 -11.02
N LEU A 80 -8.39 1.81 -10.25
CA LEU A 80 -8.08 1.68 -8.83
C LEU A 80 -7.05 0.57 -8.62
N SER A 81 -6.06 0.84 -7.77
CA SER A 81 -5.14 -0.17 -7.24
C SER A 81 -5.30 -0.20 -5.73
N LEU A 82 -5.77 -1.33 -5.21
CA LEU A 82 -5.87 -1.59 -3.78
C LEU A 82 -4.77 -2.56 -3.37
N ARG A 83 -3.78 -2.07 -2.61
CA ARG A 83 -2.84 -2.94 -1.92
C ARG A 83 -3.53 -3.57 -0.72
N LEU A 84 -3.25 -4.84 -0.50
CA LEU A 84 -3.81 -5.62 0.60
C LEU A 84 -2.71 -6.03 1.59
N PRO A 85 -3.04 -6.17 2.88
CA PRO A 85 -2.17 -6.82 3.83
C PRO A 85 -1.79 -8.24 3.38
N PRO A 86 -0.59 -8.73 3.72
CA PRO A 86 -0.09 -10.04 3.28
C PRO A 86 -1.01 -11.23 3.55
N THR A 87 -1.78 -11.20 4.64
CA THR A 87 -2.64 -12.30 5.08
C THR A 87 -4.11 -12.10 4.71
N ALA A 88 -4.46 -11.00 4.06
CA ALA A 88 -5.83 -10.74 3.63
C ALA A 88 -6.18 -11.55 2.37
N ASP A 89 -7.35 -12.21 2.38
CA ASP A 89 -7.83 -12.94 1.21
C ASP A 89 -8.21 -11.99 0.08
N GLY A 90 -7.50 -12.10 -1.05
CA GLY A 90 -7.64 -11.21 -2.19
C GLY A 90 -9.04 -11.24 -2.81
N LYS A 91 -9.65 -12.42 -2.91
CA LYS A 91 -10.98 -12.58 -3.49
C LYS A 91 -12.05 -11.91 -2.63
N THR A 92 -12.05 -12.18 -1.32
CA THR A 92 -12.98 -11.57 -0.36
C THR A 92 -12.83 -10.06 -0.34
N CYS A 93 -11.58 -9.54 -0.37
CA CYS A 93 -11.36 -8.10 -0.42
C CYS A 93 -11.86 -7.47 -1.73
N GLY A 94 -11.71 -8.16 -2.87
CA GLY A 94 -12.25 -7.72 -4.16
C GLY A 94 -13.78 -7.59 -4.13
N GLU A 95 -14.48 -8.60 -3.61
CA GLU A 95 -15.94 -8.57 -3.49
C GLU A 95 -16.41 -7.47 -2.52
N LEU A 96 -15.74 -7.29 -1.38
CA LEU A 96 -16.04 -6.21 -0.44
C LEU A 96 -15.85 -4.83 -1.08
N LEU A 97 -14.83 -4.65 -1.92
CA LEU A 97 -14.60 -3.39 -2.64
C LEU A 97 -15.73 -3.14 -3.64
N LYS A 98 -16.11 -4.16 -4.40
CA LYS A 98 -17.19 -4.09 -5.38
C LYS A 98 -18.52 -3.75 -4.70
N GLU A 99 -18.85 -4.44 -3.61
CA GLU A 99 -20.04 -4.17 -2.83
C GLU A 99 -20.04 -2.73 -2.31
N ALA A 100 -18.94 -2.29 -1.69
CA ALA A 100 -18.83 -0.95 -1.11
C ALA A 100 -19.03 0.17 -2.16
N LEU A 101 -18.48 0.00 -3.37
CA LEU A 101 -18.57 1.02 -4.43
C LEU A 101 -19.90 1.00 -5.19
N LEU A 102 -20.61 -0.13 -5.20
CA LEU A 102 -21.86 -0.29 -5.97
C LEU A 102 -23.13 -0.25 -5.11
N ARG A 103 -23.01 -0.22 -3.78
CA ARG A 103 -24.16 -0.36 -2.86
C ARG A 103 -25.21 0.74 -3.00
N ASP A 104 -24.79 2.00 -3.11
CA ASP A 104 -25.70 3.16 -3.11
C ASP A 104 -25.15 4.28 -4.02
N PRO A 105 -25.27 4.13 -5.35
CA PRO A 105 -24.80 5.14 -6.27
C PRO A 105 -25.67 6.41 -6.17
N PRO A 106 -25.07 7.58 -5.92
CA PRO A 106 -25.83 8.80 -5.66
C PRO A 106 -26.63 9.25 -6.89
N ASN A 107 -27.81 9.83 -6.64
CA ASN A 107 -28.65 10.47 -7.65
C ASN A 107 -29.03 9.58 -8.85
N GLY A 108 -29.09 8.26 -8.66
CA GLY A 108 -29.42 7.31 -9.72
C GLY A 108 -28.33 7.13 -10.77
N ALA A 109 -27.08 7.49 -10.46
CA ALA A 109 -25.95 7.28 -11.35
C ALA A 109 -25.78 5.79 -11.67
N HIS A 110 -25.39 5.50 -12.92
CA HIS A 110 -25.00 4.15 -13.31
C HIS A 110 -23.52 3.96 -13.03
N VAL A 111 -23.19 3.07 -12.09
CA VAL A 111 -21.81 2.75 -11.70
C VAL A 111 -21.54 1.30 -12.00
N THR A 112 -20.41 1.03 -12.66
CA THR A 112 -19.91 -0.31 -12.93
C THR A 112 -18.50 -0.47 -12.39
N LEU A 113 -18.13 -1.70 -12.04
CA LEU A 113 -16.80 -2.06 -11.58
C LEU A 113 -16.42 -3.42 -12.14
N ASP A 114 -15.24 -3.47 -12.77
CA ASP A 114 -14.62 -4.71 -13.24
C ASP A 114 -13.37 -5.01 -12.41
N LEU A 115 -13.29 -6.23 -11.86
CA LEU A 115 -12.16 -6.67 -11.03
C LEU A 115 -11.14 -7.38 -11.92
N GLU A 116 -10.11 -6.65 -12.35
CA GLU A 116 -9.08 -7.22 -13.24
C GLU A 116 -8.26 -8.33 -12.57
N LYS A 117 -7.85 -8.16 -11.30
CA LYS A 117 -7.04 -9.11 -10.53
C LYS A 117 -7.35 -9.03 -9.04
N ALA A 118 -7.42 -10.19 -8.39
CA ALA A 118 -7.56 -10.33 -6.94
C ALA A 118 -6.54 -11.35 -6.44
N SER A 119 -5.39 -10.87 -5.97
CA SER A 119 -4.29 -11.72 -5.49
C SER A 119 -4.13 -11.58 -3.99
N THR A 120 -3.99 -12.72 -3.31
CA THR A 120 -3.62 -12.79 -1.89
C THR A 120 -2.13 -12.53 -1.75
N GLY A 121 -1.75 -11.77 -0.71
CA GLY A 121 -0.35 -11.51 -0.40
C GLY A 121 0.37 -12.73 0.17
N TRP A 122 1.59 -12.51 0.65
CA TRP A 122 2.38 -13.56 1.29
C TRP A 122 3.12 -13.03 2.51
N ASN A 123 2.98 -13.74 3.63
CA ASN A 123 3.73 -13.52 4.85
C ASN A 123 4.70 -14.70 5.03
N ALA A 124 6.01 -14.41 5.11
CA ALA A 124 6.99 -15.44 5.37
C ALA A 124 6.76 -16.08 6.75
N PRO A 125 6.95 -17.40 6.91
CA PRO A 125 6.95 -18.05 8.21
C PRO A 125 8.12 -17.54 9.06
N ALA A 126 8.11 -17.86 10.36
CA ALA A 126 9.23 -17.59 11.26
C ALA A 126 10.52 -18.17 10.67
N MET A 127 11.57 -17.35 10.60
CA MET A 127 12.85 -17.77 10.04
C MET A 127 13.52 -18.80 10.95
N ALA A 128 14.06 -19.86 10.33
CA ALA A 128 14.84 -20.85 11.05
C ALA A 128 16.14 -20.20 11.59
N PRO A 129 16.59 -20.52 12.82
CA PRO A 129 17.74 -19.86 13.43
C PRO A 129 19.01 -19.89 12.57
N TRP A 130 19.26 -21.00 11.87
CA TRP A 130 20.42 -21.14 10.98
C TRP A 130 20.38 -20.15 9.81
N LEU A 131 19.20 -19.85 9.28
CA LEU A 131 19.02 -18.94 8.16
C LEU A 131 19.21 -17.49 8.62
N THR A 132 18.69 -17.14 9.79
CA THR A 132 18.91 -15.83 10.40
C THR A 132 20.41 -15.57 10.58
N GLN A 133 21.16 -16.53 11.14
CA GLN A 133 22.60 -16.39 11.33
C GLN A 133 23.34 -16.26 9.99
N ALA A 134 23.00 -17.11 9.00
CA ALA A 134 23.65 -17.08 7.70
C ALA A 134 23.45 -15.75 6.97
N ILE A 135 22.25 -15.16 7.07
CA ILE A 135 21.95 -13.86 6.47
C ILE A 135 22.71 -12.74 7.19
N ASP A 136 22.77 -12.78 8.52
CA ASP A 136 23.48 -11.77 9.31
C ASP A 136 25.00 -11.81 9.07
N ASP A 137 25.60 -13.00 9.07
CA ASP A 137 27.02 -13.21 8.76
C ASP A 137 27.37 -12.67 7.36
N ALA A 138 26.52 -12.95 6.37
CA ALA A 138 26.70 -12.43 5.02
C ALA A 138 26.57 -10.90 4.98
N SER A 139 25.57 -10.33 5.66
CA SER A 139 25.39 -8.88 5.72
C SER A 139 26.59 -8.19 6.35
N GLN A 140 27.12 -8.75 7.44
CA GLN A 140 28.31 -8.23 8.10
C GLN A 140 29.55 -8.35 7.21
N ALA A 141 29.73 -9.47 6.51
CA ALA A 141 30.88 -9.71 5.64
C ALA A 141 30.94 -8.76 4.43
N PHE A 142 29.79 -8.44 3.82
CA PHE A 142 29.73 -7.65 2.58
C PHE A 142 29.37 -6.18 2.78
N PHE A 143 28.60 -5.85 3.82
CA PHE A 143 28.11 -4.49 4.07
C PHE A 143 28.57 -3.91 5.41
N GLY A 144 29.21 -4.72 6.28
CA GLY A 144 29.67 -4.28 7.59
C GLY A 144 28.53 -3.90 8.55
N LYS A 145 27.31 -4.35 8.26
CA LYS A 145 26.08 -4.01 9.01
C LYS A 145 25.25 -5.27 9.25
N PRO A 146 24.49 -5.35 10.35
CA PRO A 146 23.57 -6.45 10.59
C PRO A 146 22.44 -6.49 9.54
N ALA A 147 21.90 -7.67 9.32
CA ALA A 147 20.77 -7.84 8.41
C ALA A 147 19.48 -7.31 9.03
N ILE A 148 18.67 -6.63 8.20
CA ILE A 148 17.31 -6.21 8.58
C ILE A 148 16.34 -7.18 7.95
N SER A 149 15.64 -7.94 8.79
CA SER A 149 14.71 -9.00 8.40
C SER A 149 13.36 -8.84 9.07
#